data_AF-A0A7V5ZE99-F1
#
_entry.id   AF-A0A7V5ZE99-F1
#
_cell.length_a   1.000
_cell.length_b   1.000
_cell.length_c   1.000
_cell.angle_alpha   90.00
_cell.angle_beta   90.00
_cell.angle_gamma   90.00
#
_symmetry.space_group_name_H-M   'P 1'
#
loop_
_entity.id
_entity.type
_entity.pdbx_description
1 polymer ?
#
loop_
_entity_poly.entity_id
_entity_poly.type
_entity_poly.pdbx_seq_one_letter_code
_entity_poly.pdbx_strand_id
1 'polypeptide(L)'
;HYAHPLVGTQVAWFPLDKIDYSEEIAPARTFGFWEEVEALLARGKALGGSLDNALVIFPDRYSTPLRFPDEVLRHKVLDLLGDLALVGAQVEALLVAVKPSHTLNTAFAIALRQTIQGEVEQ
;
A
#
# COMPACT_ATOMS: atom_id res chain seq x y z
N HIS A 1 11.16 -0.50 -5.09
CA HIS A 1 12.13 0.47 -5.63
C HIS A 1 11.37 1.50 -6.42
N TYR A 2 11.37 2.72 -5.93
CA TYR A 2 10.98 3.90 -6.67
C TYR A 2 12.26 4.59 -7.14
N ALA A 3 12.31 5.03 -8.40
CA ALA A 3 13.46 5.76 -8.96
C ALA A 3 13.58 7.20 -8.41
N HIS A 4 12.93 7.49 -7.28
CA HIS A 4 12.90 8.78 -6.62
C HIS A 4 13.90 8.80 -5.46
N PRO A 5 14.80 9.79 -5.36
CA PRO A 5 15.90 9.78 -4.39
C PRO A 5 15.44 9.77 -2.93
N LEU A 6 14.32 10.41 -2.62
CA LEU A 6 13.76 10.40 -1.26
C LEU A 6 13.14 9.06 -0.84
N VAL A 7 12.71 8.24 -1.79
CA VAL A 7 11.94 7.01 -1.51
C VAL A 7 12.82 5.78 -1.70
N GLY A 8 13.49 5.68 -2.85
CA GLY A 8 14.45 4.63 -3.17
C GLY A 8 13.91 3.20 -3.04
N THR A 9 14.77 2.30 -2.56
CA THR A 9 14.42 0.93 -2.21
C THR A 9 14.16 0.85 -0.71
N GLN A 10 12.98 0.35 -0.35
CA GLN A 10 12.60 0.10 1.03
C GLN A 10 12.26 -1.38 1.16
N VAL A 11 12.63 -1.97 2.30
CA VAL A 11 12.35 -3.35 2.69
C VAL A 11 12.01 -3.32 4.17
N ALA A 12 10.94 -4.00 4.56
CA ALA A 12 10.53 -4.12 5.94
C ALA A 12 9.89 -5.49 6.18
N TRP A 13 9.84 -5.87 7.45
CA TRP A 13 9.19 -7.08 7.93
C TRP A 13 8.24 -6.71 9.06
N PHE A 14 6.98 -7.09 8.94
CA PHE A 14 5.95 -6.83 9.95
C PHE A 14 5.41 -8.14 10.49
N PRO A 15 5.74 -8.52 11.73
CA PRO A 15 5.06 -9.61 12.41
C PRO A 15 3.67 -9.12 12.83
N LEU A 16 2.67 -9.27 11.96
CA LEU A 16 1.33 -8.70 12.15
C LEU A 16 0.60 -9.22 13.39
N ASP A 17 1.01 -10.37 13.92
CA ASP A 17 0.56 -10.93 15.19
C ASP A 17 1.14 -10.22 16.44
N LYS A 18 2.16 -9.38 16.26
CA LYS A 18 2.93 -8.75 17.34
C LYS A 18 2.92 -7.22 17.30
N ILE A 19 2.21 -6.62 16.34
CA ILE A 19 2.09 -5.16 16.22
C ILE A 19 0.64 -4.73 16.31
N ASP A 20 0.41 -3.48 16.68
CA ASP A 20 -0.92 -2.88 16.63
C ASP A 20 -1.18 -2.28 15.24
N TYR A 21 -2.08 -2.89 14.46
CA TYR A 21 -2.43 -2.40 13.13
C TYR A 21 -2.89 -0.94 13.14
N SER A 22 -3.65 -0.53 14.15
CA SER A 22 -4.26 0.80 14.24
C SER A 22 -3.24 1.90 14.50
N GLU A 23 -2.14 1.58 15.18
CA GLU A 23 -1.07 2.52 15.49
C GLU A 23 0.06 2.47 14.46
N GLU A 24 0.35 1.28 13.93
CA GLU A 24 1.55 1.06 13.13
C GLU A 24 1.30 1.07 11.61
N ILE A 25 0.14 0.64 11.13
CA ILE A 25 -0.09 0.48 9.69
C ILE A 25 -1.17 1.44 9.20
N ALA A 26 -2.33 1.44 9.87
CA ALA A 26 -3.50 2.24 9.50
C ALA A 26 -3.21 3.75 9.31
N PRO A 27 -2.30 4.39 10.07
CA PRO A 27 -2.05 5.82 9.90
C PRO A 27 -1.24 6.18 8.65
N ALA A 28 -0.68 5.22 7.90
CA ALA A 28 0.14 5.51 6.72
C ALA A 28 -0.71 6.04 5.56
N ARG A 29 -0.49 7.32 5.19
CA ARG A 29 -1.28 7.99 4.15
C ARG A 29 -0.96 7.46 2.77
N THR A 30 -1.94 7.58 1.88
CA THR A 30 -1.69 7.44 0.45
C THR A 30 -0.72 8.51 -0.04
N PHE A 31 -0.03 8.24 -1.14
CA PHE A 31 1.01 9.11 -1.66
C PHE A 31 0.98 9.20 -3.19
N GLY A 32 1.55 10.28 -3.71
CA GLY A 32 1.75 10.48 -5.15
C GLY A 32 2.97 11.35 -5.43
N PHE A 33 3.67 11.07 -6.52
CA PHE A 33 4.75 11.93 -7.00
C PHE A 33 4.17 13.17 -7.65
N TRP A 34 4.77 14.34 -7.43
CA TRP A 34 4.24 15.62 -7.92
C TRP A 34 3.91 15.60 -9.41
N GLU A 35 4.80 15.07 -10.24
CA GLU A 35 4.61 14.98 -11.70
C GLU A 35 3.37 14.15 -12.08
N GLU A 36 3.10 13.06 -11.34
CA GLU A 36 1.91 12.22 -11.54
C GLU A 36 0.63 12.92 -11.06
N VAL A 37 0.71 13.59 -9.91
CA VAL A 37 -0.41 14.36 -9.33
C VAL A 37 -0.79 15.51 -10.24
N GLU A 38 0.17 16.28 -10.73
CA GLU A 38 -0.04 17.38 -11.67
C GLU A 38 -0.70 16.89 -12.97
N ALA A 39 -0.21 15.78 -13.54
CA ALA A 39 -0.81 15.17 -14.72
C ALA A 39 -2.24 14.67 -14.49
N LEU A 40 -2.56 14.16 -13.29
CA LEU A 40 -3.92 13.75 -12.92
C LEU A 40 -4.85 14.96 -12.78
N LEU A 41 -4.41 16.02 -12.11
CA LEU A 41 -5.18 17.25 -11.94
C LEU A 41 -5.48 17.92 -13.29
N ALA A 42 -4.50 17.97 -14.20
CA ALA A 42 -4.68 18.48 -15.55
C ALA A 42 -5.75 17.72 -16.36
N ARG A 43 -6.04 16.46 -15.97
CA ARG A 43 -7.07 15.61 -16.57
C ARG A 43 -8.39 15.60 -15.78
N GLY A 44 -8.55 16.50 -14.80
CA GLY A 44 -9.74 16.57 -13.96
C GLY A 44 -9.90 15.37 -13.01
N LYS A 45 -8.80 14.67 -12.67
CA LYS A 45 -8.77 13.58 -11.70
C LYS A 45 -8.15 14.05 -10.39
N ALA A 46 -8.25 13.23 -9.33
CA ALA A 46 -7.71 13.52 -8.00
C ALA A 46 -8.25 14.83 -7.37
N LEU A 47 -9.45 15.27 -7.77
CA LEU A 47 -10.05 16.55 -7.32
C LEU A 47 -10.37 16.61 -5.82
N GLY A 48 -10.45 15.46 -5.15
CA GLY A 48 -10.59 15.37 -3.69
C GLY A 48 -9.26 15.28 -2.93
N GLY A 49 -8.13 15.30 -3.64
CA GLY A 49 -6.80 15.24 -3.04
C GLY A 49 -6.45 16.55 -2.34
N SER A 50 -5.87 16.45 -1.15
CA SER A 50 -5.33 17.58 -0.39
C SER A 50 -4.10 17.13 0.39
N LEU A 51 -3.31 18.07 0.91
CA LEU A 51 -2.16 17.74 1.74
C LEU A 51 -2.55 17.10 3.09
N ASP A 52 -3.83 17.22 3.48
CA ASP A 52 -4.37 16.62 4.69
C ASP A 52 -4.63 15.12 4.53
N ASN A 53 -4.92 14.66 3.30
CA ASN A 53 -5.31 13.27 3.01
C ASN A 53 -4.30 12.48 2.18
N ALA A 54 -3.35 13.14 1.51
CA ALA A 54 -2.32 12.49 0.71
C ALA A 54 -0.94 13.12 0.92
N LEU A 55 0.07 12.26 1.00
CA LEU A 55 1.47 12.66 1.00
C LEU A 55 1.92 12.92 -0.45
N VAL A 56 2.20 14.16 -0.80
CA VAL A 56 2.76 14.50 -2.12
C VAL A 56 4.29 14.52 -2.02
N ILE A 57 4.95 13.80 -2.92
CA ILE A 57 6.41 13.68 -2.98
C ILE A 57 6.91 14.58 -4.11
N PHE A 58 7.55 15.68 -3.75
CA PHE A 58 8.23 16.58 -4.69
C PHE A 58 9.66 16.08 -4.95
N PRO A 59 10.33 16.59 -6.01
CA PRO A 59 11.69 16.16 -6.36
C PRO A 59 12.69 16.27 -5.20
N ASP A 60 12.51 17.25 -4.32
CA ASP A 60 13.46 17.61 -3.26
C ASP A 60 12.89 17.49 -1.83
N ARG A 61 11.58 17.31 -1.65
CA ARG A 61 10.94 17.27 -0.33
C ARG A 61 9.62 16.49 -0.31
N TYR A 62 9.15 16.20 0.90
CA TYR A 62 7.77 15.79 1.15
C TYR A 62 6.87 17.01 1.37
N SER A 63 5.59 16.91 1.00
CA SER A 63 4.61 17.99 1.18
C SER A 63 4.33 18.32 2.65
N THR A 64 4.45 17.31 3.51
CA THR A 64 4.28 17.39 4.96
C THR A 64 5.30 16.45 5.62
N PRO A 65 5.60 16.61 6.92
CA PRO A 65 6.37 15.60 7.66
C PRO A 65 5.76 14.21 7.51
N LEU A 66 6.63 13.19 7.44
CA LEU A 66 6.20 11.81 7.43
C LEU A 66 5.67 11.42 8.82
N ARG A 67 4.63 10.59 8.85
CA ARG A 67 4.14 9.97 10.10
C ARG A 67 5.07 8.86 10.57
N PHE A 68 5.72 8.19 9.61
CA PHE A 68 6.70 7.15 9.83
C PHE A 68 7.91 7.36 8.90
N PRO A 69 9.14 7.03 9.30
CA PRO A 69 10.30 7.07 8.40
C PRO A 69 10.09 6.27 7.10
N ASP A 70 9.29 5.21 7.17
CA ASP A 70 8.93 4.28 6.09
C ASP A 70 7.44 4.37 5.68
N GLU A 71 6.80 5.54 5.84
CA GLU A 71 5.35 5.73 5.61
C GLU A 71 4.90 5.24 4.22
N VAL A 72 5.71 5.46 3.18
CA VAL A 72 5.43 5.00 1.79
C VAL A 72 5.35 3.48 1.72
N LEU A 73 6.25 2.75 2.39
CA LEU A 73 6.21 1.30 2.46
C LEU A 73 5.02 0.82 3.28
N ARG A 74 4.78 1.42 4.45
CA ARG A 74 3.65 1.06 5.33
C ARG A 74 2.32 1.24 4.61
N HIS A 75 2.17 2.28 3.78
CA HIS A 75 0.98 2.43 2.94
C HIS A 75 0.83 1.28 1.92
N LYS A 76 1.93 0.76 1.37
CA LYS A 76 1.88 -0.44 0.50
C LYS A 76 1.55 -1.72 1.24
N VAL A 77 1.91 -1.83 2.51
CA VAL A 77 1.42 -2.91 3.38
C VAL A 77 -0.07 -2.73 3.65
N LEU A 78 -0.53 -1.52 3.93
CA LEU A 78 -1.95 -1.19 4.11
C LEU A 78 -2.77 -1.57 2.86
N ASP A 79 -2.35 -1.13 1.67
CA ASP A 79 -2.98 -1.47 0.39
C ASP A 79 -3.09 -3.00 0.22
N LEU A 80 -2.00 -3.72 0.45
CA LEU A 80 -1.92 -5.17 0.32
C LEU A 80 -2.86 -5.90 1.28
N LEU A 81 -2.93 -5.47 2.54
CA LEU A 81 -3.84 -6.03 3.53
C LEU A 81 -5.31 -5.76 3.17
N GLY A 82 -5.61 -4.56 2.67
CA GLY A 82 -6.95 -4.21 2.18
C GLY A 82 -7.38 -5.06 0.99
N ASP A 83 -6.50 -5.26 0.01
CA ASP A 83 -6.79 -6.10 -1.16
C ASP A 83 -6.96 -7.58 -0.77
N LEU A 84 -6.15 -8.08 0.18
CA LEU A 84 -6.26 -9.45 0.70
C LEU A 84 -7.53 -9.69 1.51
N ALA A 85 -8.09 -8.67 2.15
CA ALA A 85 -9.37 -8.79 2.84
C ALA A 85 -10.50 -9.24 1.90
N LEU A 86 -10.37 -9.00 0.58
CA LEU A 86 -11.33 -9.44 -0.44
C LEU A 86 -11.40 -10.96 -0.63
N VAL A 87 -10.42 -11.72 -0.10
CA VAL A 87 -10.48 -13.19 -0.05
C VAL A 87 -11.73 -13.67 0.71
N GLY A 88 -12.17 -12.90 1.73
CA GLY A 88 -13.34 -13.22 2.54
C GLY A 88 -13.11 -14.31 3.58
N ALA A 89 -11.85 -14.66 3.86
CA ALA A 89 -11.44 -15.60 4.89
C ALA A 89 -10.21 -15.06 5.64
N GLN A 90 -10.01 -15.52 6.87
CA GLN A 90 -8.80 -15.22 7.62
C GLN A 90 -7.62 -15.98 7.02
N VAL A 91 -6.57 -15.26 6.64
CA VAL A 91 -5.34 -15.83 6.07
C VAL A 91 -4.25 -15.79 7.11
N GLU A 92 -3.83 -16.96 7.59
CA GLU A 92 -2.65 -17.11 8.45
C GLU A 92 -1.49 -17.64 7.60
N ALA A 93 -0.61 -16.74 7.16
CA ALA A 93 0.47 -17.09 6.26
C ALA A 93 1.65 -16.11 6.38
N LEU A 94 2.81 -16.58 5.93
CA LEU A 94 3.92 -15.70 5.58
C LEU A 94 3.69 -15.11 4.19
N LEU A 95 3.54 -13.79 4.11
CA LEU A 95 3.39 -13.07 2.86
C LEU A 95 4.69 -12.37 2.47
N VAL A 96 5.18 -12.62 1.26
CA VAL A 96 6.32 -11.93 0.66
C VAL A 96 5.85 -11.18 -0.57
N ALA A 97 5.92 -9.85 -0.53
CA ALA A 97 5.50 -8.99 -1.63
C ALA A 97 6.67 -8.15 -2.15
N VAL A 98 6.94 -8.24 -3.45
CA VAL A 98 7.99 -7.45 -4.13
C VAL A 98 7.32 -6.54 -5.14
N LYS A 99 7.37 -5.22 -4.89
CA LYS A 99 6.69 -4.19 -5.71
C LYS A 99 5.18 -4.48 -5.88
N PRO A 100 4.42 -4.64 -4.78
CA PRO A 100 2.99 -4.92 -4.85
C PRO A 100 2.21 -3.79 -5.54
N SER A 101 1.04 -4.15 -6.07
CA SER A 101 0.09 -3.23 -6.71
C SER A 101 -1.32 -3.81 -6.59
N HIS A 102 -2.36 -2.97 -6.60
CA HIS A 102 -3.74 -3.47 -6.49
C HIS A 102 -4.07 -4.55 -7.52
N THR A 103 -3.58 -4.41 -8.76
CA THR A 103 -3.77 -5.44 -9.81
C THR A 103 -3.16 -6.78 -9.40
N LEU A 104 -1.90 -6.77 -8.94
CA LEU A 104 -1.21 -8.00 -8.54
C LEU A 104 -1.80 -8.59 -7.25
N ASN A 105 -2.09 -7.74 -6.27
CA ASN A 105 -2.65 -8.13 -4.98
C ASN A 105 -4.04 -8.75 -5.16
N THR A 106 -4.90 -8.12 -5.99
CA THR A 106 -6.24 -8.63 -6.30
C THR A 106 -6.17 -9.94 -7.08
N ALA A 107 -5.28 -10.04 -8.06
CA ALA A 107 -5.08 -11.30 -8.79
C ALA A 107 -4.63 -12.43 -7.86
N PHE A 108 -3.73 -12.14 -6.92
CA PHE A 108 -3.31 -13.07 -5.89
C PHE A 108 -4.46 -13.45 -4.95
N ALA A 109 -5.27 -12.48 -4.48
CA ALA A 109 -6.43 -12.73 -3.63
C ALA A 109 -7.47 -13.65 -4.33
N ILE A 110 -7.72 -13.44 -5.62
CA ILE A 110 -8.60 -14.31 -6.41
C ILE A 110 -8.06 -15.73 -6.48
N ALA A 111 -6.76 -15.87 -6.81
CA ALA A 111 -6.13 -17.19 -6.89
C ALA A 111 -6.16 -17.91 -5.54
N LEU A 112 -5.82 -17.21 -4.46
CA LEU A 112 -5.87 -17.75 -3.09
C LEU A 112 -7.27 -18.21 -2.71
N ARG A 113 -8.30 -17.40 -3.02
CA ARG A 113 -9.70 -17.76 -2.75
C ARG A 113 -10.12 -19.04 -3.50
N GLN A 114 -9.71 -19.18 -4.76
CA GLN A 114 -9.98 -20.38 -5.55
C GLN A 114 -9.32 -21.63 -4.95
N THR A 115 -8.08 -21.51 -4.46
CA THR A 115 -7.40 -22.60 -3.77
C THR A 115 -8.14 -23.00 -2.49
N ILE A 116 -8.51 -22.03 -1.64
CA ILE A 116 -9.25 -22.29 -0.40
C ILE A 116 -10.59 -22.99 -0.69
N GLN A 117 -11.32 -22.56 -1.72
CA GLN A 117 -12.60 -23.18 -2.07
C GLN A 117 -12.44 -24.60 -2.64
N GLY A 118 -11.38 -24.84 -3.43
CA GLY A 118 -11.08 -26.17 -3.98
C GLY A 118 -10.62 -27.19 -2.95
N GLU A 119 -10.06 -26.75 -1.82
CA GLU A 119 -9.70 -27.61 -0.69
C GLU A 119 -10.91 -28.01 0.18
N VAL A 120 -12.00 -27.23 0.16
CA VAL A 120 -13.22 -27.51 0.94
C VAL A 120 -14.14 -28.52 0.24
N GLU A 121 -13.99 -28.71 -1.07
CA GLU A 121 -14.77 -29.63 -1.89
C GLU A 121 -14.16 -31.05 -2.01
N GLN A 122 -13.02 -31.32 -1.36
CA GLN A 122 -12.37 -32.64 -1.28
C GLN A 122 -12.49 -33.25 0.12
#